data_AF-M1BXS4-F1
#
_entry.id   AF-M1BXS4-F1
#
_cell.length_a   1.000
_cell.length_b   1.000
_cell.length_c   1.000
_cell.angle_alpha   90.00
_cell.angle_beta   90.00
_cell.angle_gamma   90.00
#
_symmetry.space_group_name_H-M   'P 1'
#
loop_
_entity.id
_entity.type
_entity.pdbx_description
1 polymer ?
#
loop_
_entity_poly.entity_id
_entity_poly.type
_entity_poly.pdbx_seq_one_letter_code
_entity_poly.pdbx_strand_id
1 'polypeptide(L)' 'MKRKIVSWNVRGLNDQGKKRIVKSHLLDWKADIVCLQETKLEGNCQDHIKQIGGGRWTRFVCLEASGTRGGIIMM' A
#
# COMPACT_ATOMS: atom_id res chain seq x y z
N MET A 1 -8.68 22.37 -8.66
CA MET A 1 -7.43 21.58 -8.50
C MET A 1 -7.67 20.15 -8.94
N LYS A 2 -6.75 19.56 -9.70
CA LYS A 2 -6.82 18.16 -10.18
C LYS A 2 -6.12 17.27 -9.16
N ARG A 3 -6.82 16.28 -8.59
CA ARG A 3 -6.21 15.27 -7.70
C ARG A 3 -5.66 14.12 -8.54
N LYS A 4 -4.47 13.63 -8.18
CA LYS A 4 -3.86 12.43 -8.73
C LYS A 4 -4.19 11.24 -7.84
N ILE A 5 -5.02 10.34 -8.34
CA ILE A 5 -5.37 9.08 -7.68
C ILE A 5 -4.69 7.95 -8.44
N VAL A 6 -4.04 7.06 -7.72
CA VAL A 6 -3.47 5.83 -8.29
C VAL A 6 -4.12 4.63 -7.61
N SER A 7 -4.58 3.66 -8.39
CA SER A 7 -5.07 2.38 -7.89
C SER A 7 -4.26 1.27 -8.51
N TRP A 8 -3.66 0.42 -7.69
CA TRP A 8 -2.79 -0.66 -8.14
C TRP A 8 -3.08 -1.96 -7.40
N ASN A 9 -3.42 -2.99 -8.16
CA ASN A 9 -3.46 -4.36 -7.65
C ASN A 9 -2.04 -4.94 -7.58
N VAL A 10 -1.52 -5.10 -6.35
CA VAL A 10 -0.13 -5.50 -6.09
C VAL A 10 0.06 -7.02 -6.01
N ARG A 11 -1.03 -7.79 -5.91
CA ARG A 11 -1.02 -9.27 -5.82
C ARG A 11 -0.03 -9.79 -4.77
N GLY A 12 -0.15 -9.29 -3.55
CA GLY A 12 0.62 -9.69 -2.38
C GLY A 12 1.77 -8.75 -2.05
N LEU A 13 1.84 -8.35 -0.78
CA LEU A 13 2.84 -7.44 -0.22
C LEU A 13 3.66 -8.06 0.91
N ASN A 14 3.64 -9.39 1.09
CA ASN A 14 4.47 -10.06 2.11
C ASN A 14 5.95 -10.12 1.72
N ASP A 15 6.26 -10.13 0.43
CA ASP A 15 7.64 -10.17 -0.07
C ASP A 15 8.36 -8.81 0.06
N GLN A 16 9.58 -8.83 0.60
CA GLN A 16 10.38 -7.62 0.81
C GLN A 16 10.86 -6.98 -0.51
N GLY A 17 11.14 -7.79 -1.54
CA GLY A 17 11.48 -7.28 -2.88
C GLY A 17 10.32 -6.50 -3.49
N LYS A 18 9.10 -7.05 -3.43
CA LYS A 18 7.87 -6.37 -3.86
C LYS A 18 7.64 -5.08 -3.09
N LYS A 19 7.84 -5.06 -1.77
CA LYS A 19 7.71 -3.82 -0.97
C LYS A 19 8.64 -2.71 -1.48
N ARG A 20 9.89 -3.04 -1.87
CA ARG A 20 10.83 -2.08 -2.45
C ARG A 20 10.36 -1.54 -3.80
N ILE A 21 9.85 -2.41 -4.68
CA ILE A 21 9.28 -2.01 -5.98
C ILE A 21 8.09 -1.07 -5.78
N VAL A 22 7.17 -1.45 -4.89
CA VAL A 22 6.01 -0.62 -4.57
C VAL A 22 6.47 0.74 -4.04
N LYS A 23 7.39 0.77 -3.07
CA LYS A 23 7.96 2.00 -2.54
C LYS A 23 8.54 2.92 -3.62
N SER A 24 9.30 2.37 -4.56
CA SER A 24 9.88 3.14 -5.67
C SER A 24 8.78 3.81 -6.50
N HIS A 25 7.76 3.05 -6.89
CA HIS A 25 6.65 3.59 -7.66
C HIS A 25 5.84 4.65 -6.91
N LEU A 26 5.60 4.46 -5.60
CA LEU A 26 4.90 5.45 -4.79
C LEU A 26 5.64 6.79 -4.76
N LEU A 27 6.98 6.76 -4.67
CA LEU A 27 7.84 7.95 -4.71
C LEU A 27 7.79 8.65 -6.07
N ASP A 28 7.78 7.87 -7.16
CA ASP A 28 7.72 8.41 -8.53
C ASP A 28 6.36 9.01 -8.86
N TRP A 29 5.27 8.37 -8.40
CA TRP A 29 3.92 8.80 -8.73
C TRP A 29 3.54 10.10 -8.03
N LYS A 30 3.98 10.35 -6.79
CA LYS A 30 3.60 11.55 -6.03
C LYS A 30 2.07 11.79 -6.08
N ALA A 31 1.31 10.72 -5.88
CA ALA A 31 -0.15 10.75 -5.92
C ALA A 31 -0.71 11.35 -4.61
N ASP A 32 -1.88 11.99 -4.71
CA ASP A 32 -2.61 12.50 -3.54
C ASP A 32 -3.33 11.37 -2.79
N ILE A 33 -3.74 10.32 -3.51
CA ILE A 33 -4.40 9.13 -2.97
C ILE A 33 -3.85 7.91 -3.70
N VAL A 34 -3.47 6.88 -2.95
CA VAL A 34 -3.02 5.59 -3.46
C VAL A 34 -3.91 4.49 -2.87
N CYS A 35 -4.44 3.62 -3.74
CA CYS A 35 -5.14 2.41 -3.35
C CYS A 35 -4.31 1.18 -3.77
N LEU A 36 -3.83 0.40 -2.81
CA LEU A 36 -3.14 -0.87 -3.06
C LEU A 36 -4.10 -2.03 -2.78
N GLN A 37 -4.42 -2.82 -3.80
CA GLN A 37 -5.42 -3.91 -3.74
C GLN A 37 -4.75 -5.28 -3.79
N GLU A 38 -5.44 -6.30 -3.26
CA GLU A 38 -4.91 -7.65 -3.12
C GLU A 38 -3.57 -7.64 -2.37
N THR A 39 -3.50 -6.89 -1.26
CA THR A 39 -2.28 -6.77 -0.46
C THR A 39 -1.91 -8.10 0.19
N LYS A 40 -2.90 -8.97 0.47
CA LYS A 40 -2.72 -10.26 1.16
C LYS A 40 -1.97 -10.14 2.49
N LEU A 41 -2.13 -8.99 3.14
CA LEU A 41 -1.53 -8.70 4.43
C LEU A 41 -2.55 -8.97 5.53
N GLU A 42 -2.11 -9.68 6.56
CA GLU A 42 -2.87 -9.96 7.77
C GLU A 42 -2.15 -9.34 8.98
N GLY A 43 -2.88 -8.97 10.02
CA GLY A 43 -2.35 -8.32 11.20
C GLY A 43 -2.02 -6.84 11.00
N ASN A 44 -1.03 -6.34 11.74
CA ASN A 44 -0.77 -4.90 11.85
C ASN A 44 -0.26 -4.27 10.54
N CYS A 45 -1.16 -3.67 9.77
CA CYS A 45 -0.82 -2.98 8.53
C CYS A 45 0.17 -1.82 8.71
N GLN A 46 0.27 -1.21 9.90
CA GLN A 46 1.09 -0.04 10.13
C GLN A 46 2.59 -0.29 9.88
N ASP A 47 3.07 -1.49 10.19
CA ASP A 47 4.46 -1.85 9.94
C ASP A 47 4.75 -2.10 8.46
N HIS A 48 3.75 -2.57 7.70
CA HIS A 48 3.85 -2.69 6.26
C HIS A 48 3.85 -1.32 5.58
N ILE A 49 3.02 -0.38 6.05
CA ILE A 49 2.98 1.00 5.55
C ILE A 49 4.35 1.67 5.68
N LYS A 50 4.99 1.57 6.84
CA LYS A 50 6.36 2.10 7.05
C LYS A 50 7.36 1.51 6.06
N GLN A 51 7.25 0.21 5.75
CA GLN A 51 8.16 -0.47 4.83
C GLN A 51 7.97 -0.04 3.36
N ILE A 52 6.73 0.23 2.94
CA ILE A 52 6.43 0.68 1.57
C ILE A 52 6.58 2.20 1.38
N GLY A 53 7.02 2.94 2.40
CA GLY A 53 7.35 4.36 2.29
C GLY A 53 6.33 5.32 2.89
N GLY A 54 5.33 4.83 3.64
CA GLY A 54 4.51 5.68 4.49
C GLY A 54 5.34 6.33 5.59
N GLY A 55 5.31 7.66 5.66
CA GLY A 55 6.00 8.43 6.68
C GLY A 55 5.18 8.57 7.97
N ARG A 56 5.74 9.27 8.96
CA ARG A 56 5.06 9.57 10.25
C ARG A 56 3.68 10.22 10.08
N TRP A 57 3.49 11.00 9.03
CA TRP A 57 2.29 11.79 8.77
C TRP A 57 1.36 11.17 7.73
N THR A 58 1.72 10.00 7.17
CA THR A 58 0.88 9.31 6.19
C THR A 58 -0.36 8.78 6.90
N ARG A 59 -1.52 9.34 6.57
CA ARG A 59 -2.81 8.79 7.01
C ARG A 59 -3.14 7.64 6.08
N PHE A 60 -3.48 6.50 6.64
CA PHE A 60 -3.90 5.35 5.86
C PHE A 60 -5.07 4.66 6.54
N VAL A 61 -5.84 3.94 5.74
CA VAL A 61 -6.79 2.94 6.20
C VAL A 61 -6.42 1.61 5.57
N CYS A 62 -6.60 0.53 6.32
CA CYS A 62 -6.30 -0.82 5.89
C CYS A 62 -7.48 -1.71 6.20
N LEU A 63 -7.85 -2.55 5.23
CA LEU A 63 -8.62 -3.75 5.49
C LEU A 63 -7.69 -4.93 5.27
N GLU A 64 -7.57 -5.77 6.29
CA GLU A 64 -6.74 -6.97 6.24
C GLU A 64 -7.30 -8.00 5.24
N ALA A 65 -6.43 -8.87 4.78
CA ALA A 65 -6.82 -10.03 4.00
C ALA A 65 -7.43 -11.11 4.90
N SER A 66 -8.15 -12.05 4.28
CA SER A 66 -8.54 -13.30 4.92
C SER A 66 -7.75 -14.42 4.25
N GLY A 67 -6.69 -14.89 4.93
CA GLY A 67 -5.68 -15.76 4.36
C GLY A 67 -5.04 -15.14 3.12
N THR A 68 -5.20 -15.79 1.97
CA THR A 68 -4.60 -15.36 0.69
C THR A 68 -5.49 -14.46 -0.15
N ARG A 69 -6.66 -14.05 0.37
CA ARG A 69 -7.72 -13.38 -0.38
C ARG A 69 -7.92 -11.94 0.10
N GLY A 70 -7.89 -11.01 -0.85
CA GLY A 70 -8.22 -9.61 -0.61
C GLY A 70 -7.11 -8.84 0.11
N GLY A 71 -7.53 -7.94 0.98
CA GLY A 71 -6.68 -6.93 1.59
C GLY A 71 -6.59 -5.67 0.71
N ILE A 72 -6.79 -4.51 1.32
CA ILE A 72 -6.66 -3.20 0.66
C ILE A 72 -6.05 -2.19 1.61
N ILE A 73 -5.16 -1.35 1.07
CA ILE A 73 -4.60 -0.18 1.74
C ILE A 73 -5.00 1.05 0.94
N MET A 74 -5.48 2.09 1.61
CA MET A 74 -5.61 3.43 1.04
C MET A 74 -4.77 4.41 1.85
N MET A 75 -3.91 5.18 1.17
CA MET A 75 -2.95 6.12 1.78
C MET A 75 -2.72 7.36 0.93
#